data_AF-A0A9W7ENS4-F1
#
_entry.id   AF-A0A9W7ENS4-F1
#
_cell.length_a   1.000
_cell.length_b   1.000
_cell.length_c   1.000
_cell.angle_alpha   90.00
_cell.angle_beta   90.00
_cell.angle_gamma   90.00
#
_symmetry.space_group_name_H-M   'P 1'
#
loop_
_entity.id
_entity.type
_entity.pdbx_description
1 polymer ?
#
loop_
_entity_poly.entity_id
_entity_poly.type
_entity_poly.pdbx_seq_one_letter_code
_entity_poly.pdbx_strand_id
1 'polypeptide(L)'
;MRVLSLLLLLVPSVLSFTFRSSSCSKTFPSVSPRLCGYGRSIPVVIQHKNVHKKAFKTELKAIQLEDAVRPAVVVGGTMGAYALRSTFNLPSPLSAPILLGSLSYLLINLNLPLQSHQPSLYCGAFAGTSAMSLMSTPLNSIYLGLIAAILFEAFERFKLFTGKGGRLGMCATMSSTVFTAVRGRLALGSELKAFIKSIPCSTNAAFAVATQATVVGAGGALVMPGLAASAGAVLCTLMRRRGFSPVTASSLVGSLGIWGIGGPLGALFYAGTFVGMSADAASVETRSLKGQVVAAGVMTVIFQVLGRGFLGGVGGKLGAAALGGVLVRDSLEK
;
A
#
# COMPACT_ATOMS: atom_id res chain seq x y z
N MET A 1 -18.38 11.36 17.59
CA MET A 1 -18.13 12.67 16.97
C MET A 1 -16.71 13.23 17.20
N ARG A 2 -16.13 13.16 18.41
CA ARG A 2 -14.77 13.70 18.68
C ARG A 2 -13.64 13.17 17.77
N VAL A 3 -13.74 11.91 17.31
CA VAL A 3 -12.75 11.29 16.39
C VAL A 3 -12.72 11.96 15.03
N LEU A 4 -13.90 12.23 14.45
CA LEU A 4 -14.02 12.89 13.15
C LEU A 4 -13.50 14.33 13.23
N SER A 5 -13.78 15.03 14.34
CA SER A 5 -13.27 16.39 14.57
C SER A 5 -11.75 16.43 14.71
N LEU A 6 -11.13 15.49 15.45
CA LEU A 6 -9.66 15.46 15.60
C LEU A 6 -8.95 15.13 14.27
N LEU A 7 -9.53 14.24 13.46
CA LEU A 7 -8.99 13.86 12.16
C LEU A 7 -9.18 14.96 11.12
N LEU A 8 -10.34 15.65 11.12
CA LEU A 8 -10.58 16.83 10.30
C LEU A 8 -9.69 18.03 10.70
N LEU A 9 -9.22 18.10 11.96
CA LEU A 9 -8.26 19.12 12.41
C LEU A 9 -6.79 18.80 12.03
N LEU A 10 -6.45 17.52 11.85
CA LEU A 10 -5.11 17.09 11.43
C LEU A 10 -4.86 17.23 9.92
N VAL A 11 -5.91 17.14 9.08
CA VAL A 11 -5.77 17.26 7.62
C VAL A 11 -5.28 18.66 7.17
N PRO A 12 -5.84 19.79 7.66
CA PRO A 12 -5.40 21.12 7.24
C PRO A 12 -4.04 21.55 7.83
N SER A 13 -3.65 21.03 9.00
CA SER A 13 -2.40 21.41 9.66
C SER A 13 -1.15 20.80 8.99
N VAL A 14 -1.28 19.63 8.34
CA VAL A 14 -0.20 19.04 7.52
C VAL A 14 -0.07 19.76 6.15
N LEU A 15 -1.17 20.32 5.63
CA LEU A 15 -1.19 21.07 4.36
C LEU A 15 -0.53 22.46 4.45
N SER A 16 -0.21 22.95 5.65
CA SER A 16 0.36 24.30 5.85
C SER A 16 1.89 24.38 5.84
N PHE A 17 2.62 23.27 5.63
CA PHE A 17 4.09 23.27 5.52
C PHE A 17 4.53 23.64 4.09
N THR A 18 4.74 24.93 3.84
CA THR A 18 5.24 25.45 2.55
C THR A 18 6.74 25.19 2.39
N PHE A 19 7.10 24.25 1.50
CA PHE A 19 8.48 24.05 1.06
C PHE A 19 8.86 25.06 -0.03
N ARG A 20 9.94 25.83 0.22
CA ARG A 20 10.52 26.78 -0.73
C ARG A 20 11.39 25.99 -1.73
N SER A 21 10.86 25.70 -2.91
CA SER A 21 11.59 24.99 -3.97
C SER A 21 12.47 25.94 -4.79
N SER A 22 13.75 25.60 -4.94
CA SER A 22 14.71 26.29 -5.81
C SER A 22 14.60 25.71 -7.24
N SER A 23 14.44 26.60 -8.23
CA SER A 23 14.27 26.21 -9.63
C SER A 23 15.59 25.80 -10.27
N CYS A 24 15.68 24.56 -10.75
CA CYS A 24 16.70 24.14 -11.70
C CYS A 24 16.02 23.92 -13.06
N SER A 25 16.28 24.83 -14.00
CA SER A 25 15.77 24.78 -15.38
C SER A 25 16.64 23.85 -16.21
N LYS A 26 16.07 22.77 -16.76
CA LYS A 26 16.67 22.01 -17.85
C LYS A 26 15.74 22.06 -19.06
N THR A 27 16.28 22.57 -20.16
CA THR A 27 15.71 22.64 -21.50
C THR A 27 15.59 21.24 -22.11
N PHE A 28 14.40 20.85 -22.58
CA PHE A 28 14.19 19.65 -23.40
C PHE A 28 14.21 20.01 -24.90
N PRO A 29 14.72 19.12 -25.77
CA PRO A 29 14.73 19.33 -27.22
C PRO A 29 13.35 19.07 -27.84
N SER A 30 13.05 19.82 -28.91
CA SER A 30 11.81 19.77 -29.68
C SER A 30 11.69 18.49 -30.51
N VAL A 31 10.57 17.78 -30.38
CA VAL A 31 10.17 16.70 -31.29
C VAL A 31 9.07 17.22 -32.21
N SER A 32 9.32 17.20 -33.53
CA SER A 32 8.37 17.61 -34.56
C SER A 32 7.31 16.52 -34.83
N PRO A 33 6.03 16.86 -35.02
CA PRO A 33 5.05 15.91 -35.53
C PRO A 33 5.06 15.89 -37.07
N ARG A 34 5.20 14.69 -37.67
CA ARG A 34 4.85 14.44 -39.07
C ARG A 34 3.32 14.28 -39.16
N LEU A 35 2.67 15.19 -39.87
CA LEU A 35 1.26 15.11 -40.25
C LEU A 35 1.18 15.03 -41.78
N CYS A 36 0.67 13.91 -42.29
CA CYS A 36 0.33 13.74 -43.70
C CYS A 36 -1.13 14.16 -43.95
N GLY A 37 -1.29 15.18 -44.82
CA GLY A 37 -2.30 15.31 -45.86
C GLY A 37 -3.80 15.29 -45.53
N TYR A 38 -4.44 16.47 -45.55
CA TYR A 38 -5.48 16.81 -46.55
C TYR A 38 -5.79 18.32 -46.49
N GLY A 39 -5.80 18.96 -47.66
CA GLY A 39 -5.84 20.42 -47.80
C GLY A 39 -7.19 21.05 -47.48
N ARG A 40 -7.15 22.04 -46.57
CA ARG A 40 -7.99 23.24 -46.55
C ARG A 40 -7.16 24.38 -45.98
N SER A 41 -6.86 25.37 -46.80
CA SER A 41 -6.16 26.59 -46.42
C SER A 41 -7.07 27.47 -45.56
N ILE A 42 -6.99 27.30 -44.24
CA ILE A 42 -7.55 28.24 -43.26
C ILE A 42 -6.47 29.30 -43.02
N PRO A 43 -6.77 30.61 -43.11
CA PRO A 43 -5.84 31.66 -42.70
C PRO A 43 -5.58 31.53 -41.19
N VAL A 44 -4.42 30.99 -40.84
CA VAL A 44 -3.94 30.94 -39.45
C VAL A 44 -3.53 32.35 -39.04
N VAL A 45 -4.45 33.05 -38.37
CA VAL A 45 -4.18 34.32 -37.71
C VAL A 45 -3.16 34.07 -36.60
N ILE A 46 -1.95 34.58 -36.79
CA ILE A 46 -0.85 34.56 -35.83
C ILE A 46 -1.17 35.54 -34.69
N GLN A 47 -2.08 35.19 -33.78
CA GLN A 47 -2.31 35.93 -32.52
C GLN A 47 -2.15 35.10 -31.25
N HIS A 48 -1.75 33.83 -31.34
CA HIS A 48 -1.87 32.91 -30.20
C HIS A 48 -0.62 32.72 -29.30
N LYS A 49 0.47 33.48 -29.47
CA LYS A 49 1.69 33.25 -28.65
C LYS A 49 1.52 33.58 -27.16
N ASN A 50 0.63 34.50 -26.78
CA ASN A 50 0.46 34.89 -25.38
C ASN A 50 -0.61 34.07 -24.63
N VAL A 51 -1.63 33.55 -25.33
CA VAL A 51 -2.67 32.71 -24.71
C VAL A 51 -2.10 31.34 -24.32
N HIS A 52 -1.28 30.73 -25.18
CA HIS A 52 -0.64 29.45 -24.89
C HIS A 52 0.35 29.50 -23.71
N LYS A 53 1.07 30.63 -23.52
CA LYS A 53 1.97 30.79 -22.37
C LYS A 53 1.23 30.83 -21.03
N LYS A 54 0.05 31.47 -20.98
CA LYS A 54 -0.76 31.51 -19.75
C LYS A 54 -1.36 30.14 -19.44
N ALA A 55 -1.93 29.44 -20.43
CA ALA A 55 -2.47 28.10 -20.24
C ALA A 55 -1.40 27.10 -19.75
N PHE A 56 -0.23 27.07 -20.40
CA PHE A 56 0.87 26.19 -20.03
C PHE A 56 1.39 26.45 -18.60
N LYS A 57 1.49 27.73 -18.18
CA LYS A 57 1.93 28.07 -16.81
C LYS A 57 0.92 27.63 -15.76
N THR A 58 -0.37 27.64 -16.08
CA THR A 58 -1.43 27.15 -15.17
C THR A 58 -1.38 25.63 -15.06
N GLU A 59 -1.23 24.90 -16.16
CA GLU A 59 -1.08 23.44 -16.15
C GLU A 59 0.17 22.99 -15.38
N LEU A 60 1.32 23.66 -15.58
CA LEU A 60 2.55 23.33 -14.87
C LEU A 60 2.41 23.52 -13.35
N LYS A 61 1.71 24.58 -12.91
CA LYS A 61 1.43 24.81 -11.48
C LYS A 61 0.49 23.75 -10.91
N ALA A 62 -0.50 23.31 -11.67
CA ALA A 62 -1.42 22.26 -11.24
C ALA A 62 -0.68 20.93 -11.05
N ILE A 63 0.20 20.56 -11.98
CA ILE A 63 1.05 19.36 -11.88
C ILE A 63 1.96 19.44 -10.64
N GLN A 64 2.62 20.59 -10.42
CA GLN A 64 3.49 20.77 -9.26
C GLN A 64 2.75 20.67 -7.93
N LEU A 65 1.51 21.16 -7.86
CA LEU A 65 0.70 21.05 -6.64
C LEU A 65 0.25 19.61 -6.41
N GLU A 66 -0.20 18.91 -7.45
CA GLU A 66 -0.61 17.50 -7.33
C GLU A 66 0.55 16.61 -6.89
N ASP A 67 1.75 16.85 -7.44
CA ASP A 67 2.98 16.14 -7.09
C ASP A 67 3.39 16.36 -5.62
N ALA A 68 3.04 17.51 -5.02
CA ALA A 68 3.32 17.80 -3.62
C ALA A 68 2.27 17.20 -2.66
N VAL A 69 1.00 17.11 -3.08
CA VAL A 69 -0.09 16.61 -2.24
C VAL A 69 0.07 15.12 -1.94
N ARG A 70 0.50 14.30 -2.91
CA ARG A 70 0.66 12.85 -2.72
C ARG A 70 1.61 12.49 -1.58
N PRO A 71 2.86 12.97 -1.53
CA PRO A 71 3.76 12.79 -0.40
C PRO A 71 3.16 13.23 0.93
N ALA A 72 2.52 14.41 0.97
CA ALA A 72 1.91 14.93 2.19
C ALA A 72 0.80 14.01 2.71
N VAL A 73 0.00 13.42 1.82
CA VAL A 73 -1.04 12.44 2.18
C VAL A 73 -0.44 11.14 2.71
N VAL A 74 0.70 10.67 2.17
CA VAL A 74 1.42 9.50 2.72
C VAL A 74 1.92 9.79 4.15
N VAL A 75 2.53 10.96 4.38
CA VAL A 75 2.96 11.37 5.72
C VAL A 75 1.76 11.46 6.66
N GLY A 76 0.67 12.09 6.21
CA GLY A 76 -0.58 12.20 6.95
C GLY A 76 -1.18 10.84 7.32
N GLY A 77 -1.13 9.86 6.43
CA GLY A 77 -1.56 8.48 6.72
C GLY A 77 -0.71 7.81 7.81
N THR A 78 0.61 8.04 7.78
CA THR A 78 1.55 7.51 8.77
C THR A 78 1.32 8.13 10.15
N MET A 79 1.18 9.45 10.20
CA MET A 79 0.84 10.20 11.42
C MET A 79 -0.55 9.82 11.94
N GLY A 80 -1.52 9.63 11.04
CA GLY A 80 -2.87 9.20 11.40
C GLY A 80 -2.87 7.81 12.05
N ALA A 81 -2.10 6.87 11.53
CA ALA A 81 -1.95 5.55 12.14
C ALA A 81 -1.29 5.63 13.52
N TYR A 82 -0.25 6.47 13.67
CA TYR A 82 0.36 6.76 14.96
C TYR A 82 -0.65 7.32 15.96
N ALA A 83 -1.37 8.39 15.58
CA ALA A 83 -2.33 9.08 16.44
C ALA A 83 -3.51 8.17 16.83
N LEU A 84 -4.03 7.38 15.89
CA LEU A 84 -5.07 6.40 16.18
C LEU A 84 -4.60 5.37 17.20
N ARG A 85 -3.36 4.88 17.07
CA ARG A 85 -2.81 3.92 18.02
C ARG A 85 -2.51 4.52 19.39
N SER A 86 -1.98 5.75 19.44
CA SER A 86 -1.61 6.41 20.69
C SER A 86 -2.85 6.83 21.49
N THR A 87 -3.93 7.18 20.80
CA THR A 87 -5.16 7.66 21.42
C THR A 87 -6.13 6.53 21.73
N PHE A 88 -6.22 5.53 20.86
CA PHE A 88 -7.13 4.39 21.01
C PHE A 88 -6.34 3.13 21.30
N ASN A 89 -6.72 2.40 22.35
CA ASN A 89 -6.19 1.07 22.63
C ASN A 89 -6.76 0.04 21.64
N LEU A 90 -6.35 0.15 20.37
CA LEU A 90 -6.87 -0.68 19.30
C LEU A 90 -6.51 -2.16 19.55
N PRO A 91 -7.43 -3.11 19.30
CA PRO A 91 -7.19 -4.53 19.55
C PRO A 91 -6.09 -5.11 18.64
N SER A 92 -5.91 -4.53 17.45
CA SER A 92 -4.91 -4.95 16.48
C SER A 92 -4.21 -3.74 15.88
N PRO A 93 -2.89 -3.82 15.57
CA PRO A 93 -2.21 -2.78 14.81
C PRO A 93 -2.87 -2.56 13.44
N LEU A 94 -3.47 -3.60 12.86
CA LEU A 94 -4.14 -3.54 11.56
C LEU A 94 -5.46 -2.76 11.59
N SER A 95 -6.01 -2.45 12.77
CA SER A 95 -7.24 -1.65 12.88
C SER A 95 -7.05 -0.20 12.42
N ALA A 96 -5.85 0.38 12.59
CA ALA A 96 -5.58 1.75 12.17
C ALA A 96 -5.71 1.96 10.64
N PRO A 97 -5.07 1.16 9.76
CA PRO A 97 -5.25 1.30 8.32
C PRO A 97 -6.68 0.98 7.87
N ILE A 98 -7.36 0.03 8.51
CA ILE A 98 -8.80 -0.24 8.25
C ILE A 98 -9.64 1.02 8.49
N LEU A 99 -9.42 1.69 9.63
CA LEU A 99 -10.15 2.91 9.97
C LEU A 99 -9.83 4.04 8.98
N LEU A 100 -8.55 4.23 8.63
CA LEU A 100 -8.15 5.29 7.69
C LEU A 100 -8.64 5.03 6.26
N GLY A 101 -8.61 3.78 5.79
CA GLY A 101 -9.15 3.43 4.48
C GLY A 101 -10.68 3.40 4.43
N SER A 102 -11.36 3.14 5.55
CA SER A 102 -12.81 3.33 5.65
C SER A 102 -13.18 4.81 5.69
N LEU A 103 -12.41 5.63 6.41
CA LEU A 103 -12.60 7.08 6.43
C LEU A 103 -12.38 7.68 5.04
N SER A 104 -11.41 7.17 4.28
CA SER A 104 -11.18 7.66 2.93
C SER A 104 -12.39 7.45 2.01
N TYR A 105 -13.23 6.43 2.24
CA TYR A 105 -14.49 6.25 1.52
C TYR A 105 -15.51 7.33 1.87
N LEU A 106 -15.63 7.65 3.16
CA LEU A 106 -16.51 8.74 3.62
C LEU A 106 -16.09 10.08 3.00
N LEU A 107 -14.78 10.32 2.88
CA LEU A 107 -14.26 11.52 2.21
C LEU A 107 -14.58 11.56 0.71
N ILE A 108 -14.64 10.41 0.02
CA ILE A 108 -15.12 10.35 -1.38
C ILE A 108 -16.57 10.79 -1.46
N ASN A 109 -17.44 10.25 -0.59
CA ASN A 109 -18.87 10.55 -0.64
C ASN A 109 -19.17 12.02 -0.34
N LEU A 110 -18.25 12.72 0.32
CA LEU A 110 -18.31 14.17 0.53
C LEU A 110 -17.77 14.98 -0.67
N ASN A 111 -17.48 14.34 -1.80
CA ASN A 111 -16.91 14.95 -3.02
C ASN A 111 -15.61 15.73 -2.76
N LEU A 112 -14.83 15.30 -1.75
CA LEU A 112 -13.52 15.90 -1.51
C LEU A 112 -12.50 15.37 -2.53
N PRO A 113 -11.54 16.19 -2.99
CA PRO A 113 -10.54 15.82 -4.00
C PRO A 113 -9.52 14.75 -3.53
N LEU A 114 -9.76 14.11 -2.38
CA LEU A 114 -8.91 13.06 -1.80
C LEU A 114 -9.12 11.68 -2.44
N GLN A 115 -10.09 11.52 -3.35
CA GLN A 115 -10.38 10.24 -4.00
C GLN A 115 -9.16 9.67 -4.75
N SER A 116 -8.43 10.51 -5.48
CA SER A 116 -7.22 10.11 -6.22
C SER A 116 -6.07 9.72 -5.29
N HIS A 117 -6.09 10.20 -4.03
CA HIS A 117 -5.02 10.05 -3.05
C HIS A 117 -5.30 8.97 -2.00
N GLN A 118 -6.38 8.20 -2.11
CA GLN A 118 -6.65 7.09 -1.18
C GLN A 118 -5.49 6.08 -1.08
N PRO A 119 -4.85 5.65 -2.21
CA PRO A 119 -3.72 4.72 -2.11
C PRO A 119 -2.56 5.32 -1.32
N SER A 120 -2.26 6.62 -1.50
CA SER A 120 -1.21 7.33 -0.75
C SER A 120 -1.50 7.33 0.75
N LEU A 121 -2.74 7.64 1.15
CA LEU A 121 -3.14 7.66 2.57
C LEU A 121 -3.01 6.27 3.19
N TYR A 122 -3.51 5.25 2.49
CA TYR A 122 -3.46 3.87 2.93
C TYR A 122 -2.02 3.35 3.01
N CYS A 123 -1.16 3.72 2.05
CA CYS A 123 0.27 3.41 2.09
C CYS A 123 0.94 3.92 3.36
N GLY A 124 0.70 5.18 3.71
CA GLY A 124 1.23 5.79 4.92
C GLY A 124 0.74 5.08 6.18
N ALA A 125 -0.56 4.78 6.24
CA ALA A 125 -1.14 4.05 7.36
C ALA A 125 -0.50 2.66 7.54
N PHE A 126 -0.23 1.95 6.45
CA PHE A 126 0.46 0.66 6.46
C PHE A 126 1.93 0.77 6.88
N ALA A 127 2.65 1.78 6.41
CA ALA A 127 4.02 2.04 6.86
C ALA A 127 4.03 2.28 8.38
N GLY A 128 3.17 3.17 8.88
CA GLY A 128 3.07 3.49 10.30
C GLY A 128 2.79 2.29 11.20
N THR A 129 1.92 1.37 10.77
CA THR A 129 1.61 0.16 11.53
C THR A 129 2.67 -0.93 11.43
N SER A 130 3.48 -0.92 10.37
CA SER A 130 4.57 -1.88 10.17
C SER A 130 5.77 -1.63 11.09
N ALA A 131 6.02 -0.37 11.46
CA ALA A 131 7.13 0.05 12.33
C ALA A 131 6.67 0.59 13.69
N MET A 132 5.50 0.13 14.18
CA MET A 132 4.85 0.70 15.36
C MET A 132 5.70 0.64 16.63
N SER A 133 6.51 -0.43 16.80
CA SER A 133 7.45 -0.57 17.92
C SER A 133 8.62 0.43 17.90
N LEU A 134 8.87 1.07 16.76
CA LEU A 134 9.93 2.05 16.55
C LEU A 134 9.40 3.49 16.57
N MET A 135 8.08 3.66 16.50
CA MET A 135 7.42 4.96 16.50
C MET A 135 7.04 5.37 17.93
N SER A 136 8.04 5.60 18.78
CA SER A 136 7.82 6.08 20.16
C SER A 136 7.47 7.57 20.26
N THR A 137 7.75 8.35 19.21
CA THR A 137 7.52 9.79 19.18
C THR A 137 6.83 10.20 17.88
N PRO A 138 6.07 11.32 17.84
CA PRO A 138 5.42 11.79 16.62
C PRO A 138 6.44 12.13 15.51
N LEU A 139 7.63 12.61 15.87
CA LEU A 139 8.71 12.86 14.91
C LEU A 139 9.12 11.58 14.14
N ASN A 140 9.06 10.41 14.77
CA ASN A 140 9.35 9.14 14.10
C ASN A 140 8.31 8.80 13.04
N SER A 141 7.04 9.14 13.30
CA SER A 141 5.97 8.95 12.33
C SER A 141 6.17 9.83 11.10
N ILE A 142 6.67 11.06 11.28
CA ILE A 142 7.00 11.98 10.20
C ILE A 142 8.18 11.43 9.39
N TYR A 143 9.28 11.03 10.03
CA TYR A 143 10.44 10.48 9.32
C TYR A 143 10.10 9.22 8.53
N LEU A 144 9.36 8.28 9.13
CA LEU A 144 8.89 7.10 8.41
C LEU A 144 7.97 7.47 7.26
N GLY A 145 7.06 8.42 7.47
CA GLY A 145 6.16 8.92 6.44
C GLY A 145 6.90 9.54 5.26
N LEU A 146 7.99 10.28 5.50
CA LEU A 146 8.83 10.85 4.45
C LEU A 146 9.55 9.76 3.64
N ILE A 147 10.10 8.74 4.30
CA ILE A 147 10.72 7.58 3.62
C ILE A 147 9.68 6.85 2.78
N ALA A 148 8.48 6.60 3.34
CA ALA A 148 7.38 5.97 2.63
C ALA A 148 6.91 6.82 1.44
N ALA A 149 6.83 8.14 1.57
CA ALA A 149 6.45 9.02 0.48
C ALA A 149 7.45 8.98 -0.69
N ILE A 150 8.75 9.00 -0.40
CA ILE A 150 9.81 8.91 -1.42
C ILE A 150 9.73 7.58 -2.16
N LEU A 151 9.59 6.47 -1.43
CA LEU A 151 9.48 5.13 -2.03
C LEU A 151 8.19 4.97 -2.84
N PHE A 152 7.07 5.51 -2.34
CA PHE A 152 5.78 5.47 -3.03
C PHE A 152 5.85 6.22 -4.37
N GLU A 153 6.42 7.43 -4.37
CA GLU A 153 6.63 8.22 -5.58
C GLU A 153 7.58 7.51 -6.56
N ALA A 154 8.68 6.93 -6.07
CA ALA A 154 9.57 6.13 -6.91
C ALA A 154 8.82 4.96 -7.57
N PHE A 155 8.04 4.20 -6.81
CA PHE A 155 7.31 3.04 -7.33
C PHE A 155 6.21 3.39 -8.33
N GLU A 156 5.50 4.50 -8.11
CA GLU A 156 4.49 4.98 -9.06
C GLU A 156 5.15 5.54 -10.34
N ARG A 157 6.22 6.34 -10.23
CA ARG A 157 6.92 6.92 -11.39
C ARG A 157 7.56 5.85 -12.28
N PHE A 158 8.24 4.88 -11.68
CA PHE A 158 8.91 3.81 -12.42
C PHE A 158 7.98 2.66 -12.79
N LYS A 159 6.72 2.67 -12.34
CA LYS A 159 5.74 1.59 -12.56
C LYS A 159 6.32 0.19 -12.26
N LEU A 160 7.15 0.09 -11.22
CA LEU A 160 7.95 -1.12 -10.92
C LEU A 160 7.12 -2.39 -10.68
N PHE A 161 5.89 -2.23 -10.20
CA PHE A 161 4.98 -3.35 -9.95
C PHE A 161 3.66 -3.10 -10.65
N THR A 162 2.98 -4.14 -11.11
CA THR A 162 1.59 -4.05 -11.57
C THR A 162 0.64 -4.08 -10.37
N GLY A 163 -0.55 -3.49 -10.51
CA GLY A 163 -1.55 -3.47 -9.43
C GLY A 163 -1.24 -2.52 -8.27
N LYS A 164 -2.29 -2.15 -7.53
CA LYS A 164 -2.19 -1.19 -6.41
C LYS A 164 -1.76 -1.86 -5.10
N GLY A 165 -2.31 -3.05 -4.79
CA GLY A 165 -2.07 -3.74 -3.52
C GLY A 165 -0.59 -4.09 -3.25
N GLY A 166 0.07 -4.75 -4.20
CA GLY A 166 1.49 -5.10 -4.10
C GLY A 166 2.43 -3.89 -3.92
N ARG A 167 2.17 -2.79 -4.64
CA ARG A 167 2.94 -1.53 -4.52
C ARG A 167 2.86 -0.96 -3.10
N LEU A 168 1.65 -0.86 -2.56
CA LEU A 168 1.40 -0.32 -1.22
C LEU A 168 2.09 -1.16 -0.14
N GLY A 169 1.96 -2.48 -0.27
CA GLY A 169 2.60 -3.44 0.60
C GLY A 169 4.12 -3.30 0.61
N MET A 170 4.75 -3.31 -0.57
CA MET A 170 6.21 -3.17 -0.69
C MET A 170 6.72 -1.84 -0.18
N CYS A 171 6.00 -0.75 -0.45
CA CYS A 171 6.37 0.56 0.04
C CYS A 171 6.38 0.59 1.58
N ALA A 172 5.36 0.01 2.22
CA ALA A 172 5.31 -0.12 3.68
C ALA A 172 6.45 -0.99 4.24
N THR A 173 6.74 -2.13 3.62
CA THR A 173 7.83 -3.02 4.06
C THR A 173 9.20 -2.37 3.90
N MET A 174 9.50 -1.80 2.73
CA MET A 174 10.80 -1.18 2.46
C MET A 174 11.01 0.08 3.29
N SER A 175 9.99 0.94 3.42
CA SER A 175 10.11 2.15 4.25
C SER A 175 10.35 1.80 5.72
N SER A 176 9.65 0.80 6.25
CA SER A 176 9.87 0.31 7.62
C SER A 176 11.28 -0.27 7.79
N THR A 177 11.76 -1.02 6.81
CA THR A 177 13.11 -1.62 6.84
C THR A 177 14.18 -0.54 6.84
N VAL A 178 14.10 0.43 5.93
CA VAL A 178 15.02 1.58 5.85
C VAL A 178 14.95 2.39 7.14
N PHE A 179 13.75 2.67 7.66
CA PHE A 179 13.59 3.40 8.90
C PHE A 179 14.21 2.66 10.11
N THR A 180 14.03 1.35 10.18
CA THR A 180 14.65 0.51 11.22
C THR A 180 16.18 0.54 11.12
N ALA A 181 16.71 0.47 9.89
CA ALA A 181 18.15 0.54 9.65
C ALA A 181 18.74 1.90 10.04
N VAL A 182 18.10 3.00 9.63
CA VAL A 182 18.52 4.37 9.96
C VAL A 182 18.47 4.65 11.45
N ARG A 183 17.49 4.08 12.17
CA ARG A 183 17.38 4.24 13.62
C ARG A 183 18.46 3.48 14.42
N GLY A 184 19.36 2.76 13.77
CA GLY A 184 20.52 2.12 14.41
C GLY A 184 20.16 1.01 15.40
N ARG A 185 18.90 0.56 15.41
CA ARG A 185 18.46 -0.57 16.26
C ARG A 185 18.72 -1.92 15.63
N LEU A 186 19.05 -1.98 14.35
CA LEU A 186 19.56 -3.20 13.74
C LEU A 186 21.05 -3.28 14.05
N ALA A 187 21.39 -4.00 15.11
CA ALA A 187 22.68 -4.67 15.19
C ALA A 187 22.68 -5.77 14.11
N LEU A 188 22.76 -5.35 12.84
CA LEU A 188 22.43 -6.14 11.66
C LEU A 188 23.29 -7.41 11.63
N GLY A 189 24.53 -7.32 12.09
CA GLY A 189 25.42 -8.46 12.27
C GLY A 189 24.98 -9.44 13.35
N SER A 190 24.47 -8.99 14.51
CA SER A 190 23.99 -9.90 15.56
C SER A 190 22.61 -10.47 15.25
N GLU A 191 21.71 -9.68 14.66
CA GLU A 191 20.41 -10.16 14.19
C GLU A 191 20.56 -11.12 13.02
N LEU A 192 21.43 -10.84 12.05
CA LEU A 192 21.74 -11.75 10.94
C LEU A 192 22.43 -13.03 11.46
N LYS A 193 23.34 -12.93 12.43
CA LYS A 193 23.93 -14.12 13.08
C LYS A 193 22.89 -14.93 13.86
N ALA A 194 22.00 -14.27 14.61
CA ALA A 194 20.91 -14.92 15.32
C ALA A 194 19.92 -15.56 14.34
N PHE A 195 19.66 -14.91 13.21
CA PHE A 195 18.86 -15.43 12.11
C PHE A 195 19.52 -16.64 11.45
N ILE A 196 20.79 -16.56 11.03
CA ILE A 196 21.52 -17.69 10.44
C ILE A 196 21.57 -18.87 11.42
N LYS A 197 21.73 -18.61 12.72
CA LYS A 197 21.64 -19.66 13.77
C LYS A 197 20.23 -20.20 13.95
N SER A 198 19.19 -19.41 13.72
CA SER A 198 17.79 -19.85 13.82
C SER A 198 17.31 -20.59 12.58
N ILE A 199 17.93 -20.44 11.41
CA ILE A 199 17.59 -21.23 10.20
C ILE A 199 17.65 -22.74 10.47
N PRO A 200 18.77 -23.35 10.93
CA PRO A 200 18.83 -24.81 11.10
C PRO A 200 17.98 -25.35 12.25
N CYS A 201 17.73 -24.55 13.31
CA CYS A 201 16.84 -24.94 14.41
C CYS A 201 15.36 -24.76 14.06
N SER A 202 15.01 -23.73 13.29
CA SER A 202 13.63 -23.41 12.90
C SER A 202 13.17 -24.22 11.70
N THR A 203 14.05 -24.68 10.81
CA THR A 203 13.67 -25.67 9.80
C THR A 203 13.28 -26.97 10.45
N ASN A 204 14.02 -27.46 11.46
CA ASN A 204 13.64 -28.69 12.15
C ASN A 204 12.46 -28.49 13.09
N ALA A 205 12.29 -27.34 13.75
CA ALA A 205 11.15 -27.08 14.64
C ALA A 205 9.87 -26.64 13.92
N ALA A 206 9.93 -25.83 12.86
CA ALA A 206 8.76 -25.48 12.06
C ALA A 206 8.32 -26.65 11.17
N PHE A 207 9.28 -27.45 10.68
CA PHE A 207 8.97 -28.73 10.05
C PHE A 207 8.50 -29.74 11.10
N ALA A 208 9.06 -29.77 12.33
CA ALA A 208 8.56 -30.62 13.43
C ALA A 208 7.19 -30.20 13.96
N VAL A 209 6.83 -28.92 13.96
CA VAL A 209 5.48 -28.44 14.30
C VAL A 209 4.51 -28.73 13.14
N ALA A 210 4.98 -28.66 11.89
CA ALA A 210 4.24 -29.15 10.74
C ALA A 210 4.11 -30.69 10.73
N THR A 211 5.10 -31.44 11.25
CA THR A 211 5.08 -32.89 11.35
C THR A 211 4.54 -33.43 12.67
N GLN A 212 4.43 -32.68 13.77
CA GLN A 212 3.70 -33.10 14.98
C GLN A 212 2.18 -32.92 14.79
N ALA A 213 1.76 -32.15 13.79
CA ALA A 213 0.39 -32.15 13.30
C ALA A 213 0.02 -33.42 12.48
N THR A 214 0.94 -34.38 12.28
CA THR A 214 0.74 -35.52 11.34
C THR A 214 -0.22 -36.61 11.81
N VAL A 215 -0.68 -36.64 13.05
CA VAL A 215 -1.57 -37.76 13.44
C VAL A 215 -3.05 -37.47 13.17
N VAL A 216 -3.49 -36.21 13.08
CA VAL A 216 -4.89 -35.85 12.71
C VAL A 216 -5.05 -34.52 11.92
N GLY A 217 -4.02 -33.65 11.75
CA GLY A 217 -4.30 -32.24 11.41
C GLY A 217 -3.27 -31.46 10.58
N ALA A 218 -2.31 -32.10 9.91
CA ALA A 218 -1.28 -31.40 9.11
C ALA A 218 -1.87 -30.62 7.92
N GLY A 219 -2.98 -31.11 7.35
CA GLY A 219 -3.76 -30.37 6.37
C GLY A 219 -4.25 -29.04 6.94
N GLY A 220 -4.82 -29.03 8.15
CA GLY A 220 -5.40 -27.82 8.75
C GLY A 220 -4.41 -26.68 8.94
N ALA A 221 -3.15 -26.98 9.28
CA ALA A 221 -2.13 -25.96 9.58
C ALA A 221 -1.74 -25.10 8.35
N LEU A 222 -1.77 -25.67 7.15
CA LEU A 222 -1.46 -24.96 5.89
C LEU A 222 -2.72 -24.57 5.13
N VAL A 223 -3.75 -25.43 5.16
CA VAL A 223 -5.00 -25.22 4.44
C VAL A 223 -5.76 -24.04 5.05
N MET A 224 -5.88 -23.93 6.37
CA MET A 224 -6.66 -22.84 6.98
C MET A 224 -6.09 -21.44 6.66
N PRO A 225 -4.77 -21.18 6.76
CA PRO A 225 -4.21 -19.91 6.31
C PRO A 225 -4.43 -19.61 4.84
N GLY A 226 -4.24 -20.62 3.98
CA GLY A 226 -4.47 -20.50 2.53
C GLY A 226 -5.93 -20.19 2.21
N LEU A 227 -6.88 -20.89 2.85
CA LEU A 227 -8.32 -20.68 2.70
C LEU A 227 -8.75 -19.30 3.24
N ALA A 228 -8.28 -18.89 4.41
CA ALA A 228 -8.61 -17.59 4.98
C ALA A 228 -8.14 -16.44 4.06
N ALA A 229 -6.90 -16.48 3.58
CA ALA A 229 -6.40 -15.48 2.65
C ALA A 229 -7.10 -15.54 1.29
N SER A 230 -7.38 -16.74 0.77
CA SER A 230 -8.15 -16.90 -0.47
C SER A 230 -9.55 -16.31 -0.34
N ALA A 231 -10.24 -16.55 0.77
CA ALA A 231 -11.57 -16.01 1.04
C ALA A 231 -11.55 -14.48 1.12
N GLY A 232 -10.55 -13.90 1.80
CA GLY A 232 -10.37 -12.45 1.84
C GLY A 232 -10.07 -11.84 0.47
N ALA A 233 -9.25 -12.51 -0.36
CA ALA A 233 -8.97 -12.09 -1.73
C ALA A 233 -10.23 -12.11 -2.60
N VAL A 234 -10.99 -13.21 -2.58
CA VAL A 234 -12.24 -13.36 -3.33
C VAL A 234 -13.25 -12.31 -2.92
N LEU A 235 -13.51 -12.15 -1.61
CA LEU A 235 -14.48 -11.19 -1.13
C LEU A 235 -14.09 -9.76 -1.50
N CYS A 236 -12.79 -9.41 -1.41
CA CYS A 236 -12.30 -8.12 -1.84
C CYS A 236 -12.51 -7.90 -3.35
N THR A 237 -12.21 -8.90 -4.19
CA THR A 237 -12.47 -8.84 -5.64
C THR A 237 -13.96 -8.69 -5.95
N LEU A 238 -14.84 -9.41 -5.24
CA LEU A 238 -16.29 -9.28 -5.42
C LEU A 238 -16.80 -7.88 -5.04
N MET A 239 -16.31 -7.29 -3.96
CA MET A 239 -16.65 -5.91 -3.62
C MET A 239 -16.17 -4.92 -4.68
N ARG A 240 -14.97 -5.11 -5.23
CA ARG A 240 -14.47 -4.26 -6.32
C ARG A 240 -15.32 -4.38 -7.59
N ARG A 241 -15.81 -5.57 -7.92
CA ARG A 241 -16.76 -5.79 -9.02
C ARG A 241 -18.09 -5.06 -8.82
N ARG A 242 -18.46 -4.74 -7.57
CA ARG A 242 -19.61 -3.89 -7.24
C ARG A 242 -19.30 -2.39 -7.25
N GLY A 243 -18.15 -1.98 -7.78
CA GLY A 243 -17.76 -0.57 -7.93
C GLY A 243 -17.01 0.04 -6.75
N PHE A 244 -16.71 -0.73 -5.70
CA PHE A 244 -15.90 -0.21 -4.60
C PHE A 244 -14.45 0.02 -5.03
N SER A 245 -13.84 1.12 -4.55
CA SER A 245 -12.41 1.36 -4.78
C SER A 245 -11.57 0.23 -4.16
N PRO A 246 -10.36 -0.07 -4.68
CA PRO A 246 -9.53 -1.15 -4.13
C PRO A 246 -9.26 -0.98 -2.63
N VAL A 247 -8.92 0.23 -2.19
CA VAL A 247 -8.61 0.55 -0.80
C VAL A 247 -9.85 0.41 0.09
N THR A 248 -10.99 0.94 -0.35
CA THR A 248 -12.25 0.82 0.40
C THR A 248 -12.69 -0.63 0.51
N ALA A 249 -12.66 -1.38 -0.59
CA ALA A 249 -12.98 -2.81 -0.57
C ALA A 249 -12.08 -3.59 0.40
N SER A 250 -10.76 -3.37 0.34
CA SER A 250 -9.83 -4.00 1.29
C SER A 250 -10.08 -3.58 2.73
N SER A 251 -10.44 -2.34 2.99
CA SER A 251 -10.73 -1.84 4.34
C SER A 251 -12.00 -2.46 4.93
N LEU A 252 -13.06 -2.57 4.12
CA LEU A 252 -14.34 -3.19 4.52
C LEU A 252 -14.21 -4.70 4.71
N VAL A 253 -13.48 -5.39 3.83
CA VAL A 253 -13.21 -6.82 3.99
C VAL A 253 -12.22 -7.05 5.14
N GLY A 254 -11.27 -6.15 5.32
CA GLY A 254 -10.31 -6.16 6.41
C GLY A 254 -10.95 -5.97 7.77
N SER A 255 -11.96 -5.11 7.89
CA SER A 255 -12.73 -4.94 9.14
C SER A 255 -13.46 -6.23 9.52
N LEU A 256 -14.04 -6.94 8.54
CA LEU A 256 -14.62 -8.27 8.76
C LEU A 256 -13.56 -9.27 9.23
N GLY A 257 -12.37 -9.27 8.62
CA GLY A 257 -11.26 -10.12 9.06
C GLY A 257 -10.81 -9.81 10.49
N ILE A 258 -10.47 -8.55 10.79
CA ILE A 258 -9.86 -8.17 12.06
C ILE A 258 -10.87 -8.13 13.22
N TRP A 259 -12.10 -7.64 12.98
CA TRP A 259 -13.11 -7.51 14.04
C TRP A 259 -14.15 -8.63 14.05
N GLY A 260 -14.45 -9.22 12.89
CA GLY A 260 -15.39 -10.33 12.80
C GLY A 260 -14.74 -11.68 13.10
N ILE A 261 -13.70 -12.05 12.33
CA ILE A 261 -12.99 -13.33 12.51
C ILE A 261 -12.02 -13.24 13.70
N GLY A 262 -11.26 -12.15 13.80
CA GLY A 262 -10.30 -11.94 14.87
C GLY A 262 -9.07 -12.85 14.83
N GLY A 263 -8.14 -12.59 15.74
CA GLY A 263 -6.94 -13.40 15.92
C GLY A 263 -6.02 -13.50 14.68
N PRO A 264 -5.18 -14.55 14.60
CA PRO A 264 -4.27 -14.76 13.48
C PRO A 264 -5.00 -15.03 12.16
N LEU A 265 -6.12 -15.76 12.19
CA LEU A 265 -6.92 -16.04 10.98
C LEU A 265 -7.51 -14.76 10.38
N GLY A 266 -7.99 -13.84 11.21
CA GLY A 266 -8.46 -12.53 10.76
C GLY A 266 -7.38 -11.70 10.07
N ALA A 267 -6.14 -11.75 10.57
CA ALA A 267 -5.00 -11.08 9.93
C ALA A 267 -4.64 -11.73 8.58
N LEU A 268 -4.74 -13.05 8.46
CA LEU A 268 -4.53 -13.79 7.21
C LEU A 268 -5.63 -13.50 6.18
N PHE A 269 -6.88 -13.43 6.64
CA PHE A 269 -8.00 -13.00 5.83
C PHE A 269 -7.79 -11.58 5.30
N TYR A 270 -7.36 -10.66 6.17
CA TYR A 270 -7.03 -9.30 5.74
C TYR A 270 -5.84 -9.26 4.76
N ALA A 271 -4.82 -10.10 4.94
CA ALA A 271 -3.71 -10.29 3.99
C ALA A 271 -4.21 -10.59 2.58
N GLY A 272 -5.17 -11.52 2.49
CA GLY A 272 -5.82 -11.92 1.25
C GLY A 272 -6.39 -10.73 0.47
N THR A 273 -6.95 -9.74 1.17
CA THR A 273 -7.53 -8.55 0.53
C THR A 273 -6.51 -7.75 -0.28
N PHE A 274 -5.22 -7.78 0.07
CA PHE A 274 -4.17 -7.10 -0.70
C PHE A 274 -3.92 -7.74 -2.06
N VAL A 275 -4.04 -9.07 -2.11
CA VAL A 275 -3.99 -9.81 -3.38
C VAL A 275 -5.24 -9.48 -4.21
N GLY A 276 -6.41 -9.45 -3.56
CA GLY A 276 -7.66 -8.99 -4.18
C GLY A 276 -7.60 -7.56 -4.73
N MET A 277 -6.89 -6.64 -4.07
CA MET A 277 -6.62 -5.27 -4.56
C MET A 277 -5.68 -5.20 -5.76
N SER A 278 -4.85 -6.22 -5.95
CA SER A 278 -3.82 -6.22 -6.98
C SER A 278 -4.33 -6.68 -8.33
N ALA A 279 -5.49 -7.35 -8.36
CA ALA A 279 -6.24 -7.57 -9.58
C ALA A 279 -6.58 -6.24 -10.26
N ASP A 280 -6.54 -6.16 -11.58
CA ASP A 280 -7.15 -5.03 -12.27
C ASP A 280 -8.66 -5.26 -12.29
N ALA A 281 -9.41 -4.49 -11.51
CA ALA A 281 -10.87 -4.67 -11.44
C ALA A 281 -11.57 -4.09 -12.67
N ALA A 282 -10.88 -3.27 -13.48
CA ALA A 282 -11.47 -2.72 -14.70
C ALA A 282 -11.63 -3.78 -15.80
N SER A 283 -10.85 -4.87 -15.75
CA SER A 283 -10.90 -5.96 -16.72
C SER A 283 -11.75 -7.13 -16.21
N VAL A 284 -12.99 -6.84 -15.82
CA VAL A 284 -13.92 -7.79 -15.15
C VAL A 284 -14.15 -9.06 -15.98
N GLU A 285 -14.20 -8.95 -17.30
CA GLU A 285 -14.49 -10.06 -18.20
C GLU A 285 -13.27 -10.94 -18.52
N THR A 286 -12.05 -10.41 -18.46
CA THR A 286 -10.88 -11.11 -19.02
C THR A 286 -10.01 -11.83 -17.98
N ARG A 287 -10.21 -11.60 -16.67
CA ARG A 287 -9.30 -12.15 -15.66
C ARG A 287 -9.88 -13.26 -14.80
N SER A 288 -9.16 -14.37 -14.79
CA SER A 288 -9.45 -15.60 -14.04
C SER A 288 -9.43 -15.38 -12.53
N LEU A 289 -10.60 -15.50 -11.88
CA LEU A 289 -10.71 -15.53 -10.42
C LEU A 289 -9.87 -16.67 -9.81
N LYS A 290 -9.72 -17.79 -10.54
CA LYS A 290 -8.94 -18.96 -10.11
C LYS A 290 -7.47 -18.61 -9.87
N GLY A 291 -6.86 -17.84 -10.78
CA GLY A 291 -5.46 -17.42 -10.65
C GLY A 291 -5.22 -16.54 -9.41
N GLN A 292 -6.17 -15.66 -9.09
CA GLN A 292 -6.10 -14.81 -7.89
C GLN A 292 -6.20 -15.61 -6.59
N VAL A 293 -7.11 -16.60 -6.55
CA VAL A 293 -7.27 -17.51 -5.41
C VAL A 293 -5.99 -18.30 -5.16
N VAL A 294 -5.45 -18.92 -6.20
CA VAL A 294 -4.23 -19.71 -6.10
C VAL A 294 -3.05 -18.84 -5.66
N ALA A 295 -2.87 -17.66 -6.28
CA ALA A 295 -1.80 -16.75 -5.91
C ALA A 295 -1.94 -16.25 -4.46
N ALA A 296 -3.16 -15.92 -4.00
CA ALA A 296 -3.40 -15.49 -2.63
C ALA A 296 -3.11 -16.59 -1.62
N GLY A 297 -3.59 -17.81 -1.85
CA GLY A 297 -3.37 -18.96 -0.98
C GLY A 297 -1.89 -19.32 -0.88
N VAL A 298 -1.24 -19.55 -2.01
CA VAL A 298 0.16 -19.98 -2.09
C VAL A 298 1.09 -18.93 -1.46
N MET A 299 0.93 -17.66 -1.80
CA MET A 299 1.85 -16.63 -1.33
C MET A 299 1.63 -16.25 0.13
N THR A 300 0.39 -16.33 0.61
CA THR A 300 0.13 -16.17 2.05
C THR A 300 0.78 -17.31 2.83
N VAL A 301 0.66 -18.56 2.39
CA VAL A 301 1.30 -19.71 3.04
C VAL A 301 2.82 -19.54 3.05
N ILE A 302 3.43 -19.21 1.90
CA ILE A 302 4.87 -18.97 1.78
C ILE A 302 5.32 -17.88 2.75
N PHE A 303 4.72 -16.69 2.72
CA PHE A 303 5.18 -15.57 3.53
C PHE A 303 4.81 -15.65 5.01
N GLN A 304 3.81 -16.47 5.38
CA GLN A 304 3.44 -16.64 6.79
C GLN A 304 4.14 -17.83 7.44
N VAL A 305 4.46 -18.87 6.68
CA VAL A 305 5.25 -20.01 7.16
C VAL A 305 6.73 -19.65 7.11
N LEU A 306 7.23 -19.23 5.95
CA LEU A 306 8.66 -18.93 5.76
C LEU A 306 9.00 -17.54 6.28
N GLY A 307 8.15 -16.54 6.02
CA GLY A 307 8.44 -15.14 6.40
C GLY A 307 8.43 -14.86 7.91
N ARG A 308 8.11 -15.84 8.76
CA ARG A 308 8.31 -15.73 10.22
C ARG A 308 9.77 -15.45 10.59
N GLY A 309 10.72 -16.01 9.85
CA GLY A 309 12.14 -15.79 10.08
C GLY A 309 12.72 -14.53 9.41
N PHE A 310 12.17 -14.14 8.26
CA PHE A 310 12.82 -13.15 7.38
C PHE A 310 12.28 -11.73 7.51
N LEU A 311 11.00 -11.56 7.86
CA LEU A 311 10.33 -10.25 7.84
C LEU A 311 9.87 -9.88 9.25
N GLY A 312 10.35 -8.74 9.76
CA GLY A 312 9.85 -8.13 10.98
C GLY A 312 8.49 -7.45 10.77
N GLY A 313 7.64 -7.48 11.78
CA GLY A 313 6.35 -6.79 11.77
C GLY A 313 5.26 -7.48 10.95
N VAL A 314 4.00 -7.29 11.36
CA VAL A 314 2.85 -7.91 10.67
C VAL A 314 2.62 -7.25 9.31
N GLY A 315 2.65 -5.91 9.24
CA GLY A 315 2.39 -5.18 7.99
C GLY A 315 3.41 -5.48 6.89
N GLY A 316 4.70 -5.64 7.24
CA GLY A 316 5.75 -5.98 6.28
C GLY A 316 5.56 -7.35 5.61
N LYS A 317 5.13 -8.35 6.41
CA LYS A 317 4.78 -9.70 5.92
C LYS A 317 3.58 -9.67 4.98
N LEU A 318 2.54 -8.93 5.35
CA LEU A 318 1.34 -8.76 4.52
C LEU A 318 1.69 -8.10 3.19
N GLY A 319 2.56 -7.08 3.22
CA GLY A 319 3.01 -6.38 2.01
C GLY A 319 3.82 -7.27 1.06
N ALA A 320 4.72 -8.09 1.60
CA ALA A 320 5.49 -9.04 0.79
C ALA A 320 4.61 -10.16 0.23
N ALA A 321 3.66 -10.67 1.01
CA ALA A 321 2.66 -11.64 0.55
C ALA A 321 1.80 -11.08 -0.59
N ALA A 322 1.38 -9.81 -0.47
CA ALA A 322 0.64 -9.12 -1.50
C ALA A 322 1.44 -9.02 -2.81
N LEU A 323 2.70 -8.56 -2.74
CA LEU A 323 3.58 -8.48 -3.90
C LEU A 323 3.75 -9.85 -4.55
N GLY A 324 4.11 -10.85 -3.74
CA GLY A 324 4.30 -12.20 -4.20
C GLY A 324 3.06 -12.72 -4.93
N GLY A 325 1.87 -12.45 -4.38
CA GLY A 325 0.60 -12.78 -5.01
C GLY A 325 0.43 -12.12 -6.38
N VAL A 326 0.84 -10.84 -6.53
CA VAL A 326 0.82 -10.17 -7.84
C VAL A 326 1.76 -10.85 -8.83
N LEU A 327 2.99 -11.12 -8.42
CA LEU A 327 4.01 -11.70 -9.30
C LEU A 327 3.63 -13.11 -9.77
N VAL A 328 3.12 -13.95 -8.86
CA VAL A 328 2.61 -15.28 -9.19
C VAL A 328 1.42 -15.17 -10.14
N ARG A 329 0.48 -14.26 -9.86
CA ARG A 329 -0.68 -14.05 -10.73
C ARG A 329 -0.26 -13.63 -12.14
N ASP A 330 0.61 -12.63 -12.25
CA ASP A 330 1.12 -12.14 -13.53
C ASP A 330 1.93 -13.19 -14.29
N SER A 331 2.57 -14.12 -13.58
CA SER A 331 3.28 -15.25 -14.20
C SER A 331 2.32 -16.33 -14.71
N LEU A 332 1.19 -16.56 -14.04
CA LEU A 332 0.16 -17.51 -14.47
C LEU A 332 -0.69 -17.01 -15.65
N GLU A 333 -0.64 -15.71 -15.96
CA GLU A 333 -1.39 -15.07 -17.06
C GLU A 333 -0.58 -14.95 -18.36
N LYS A 334 0.70 -15.34 -18.35
CA LYS A 334 1.57 -15.43 -19.54
C LYS A 334 1.55 -16.83 -20.10
#